data_AF-X1A4R4-F1
#
_entry.id   AF-X1A4R4-F1
#
_cell.length_a   1.000
_cell.length_b   1.000
_cell.length_c   1.000
_cell.angle_alpha   90.00
_cell.angle_beta   90.00
_cell.angle_gamma   90.00
#
_symmetry.space_group_name_H-M   'P 1'
#
loop_
_entity.id
_entity.type
_entity.pdbx_description
1 polymer ?
#
loop_
_entity_poly.entity_id
_entity_poly.type
_entity_poly.pdbx_seq_one_letter_code
_entity_poly.pdbx_strand_id
1 'polypeptide(L)'
;FASLDLLRMTLQVLSNAELNFALKQDLFSSEEILEISSTGELEIPLFDMVSKAFKGISKPNFLLDLNYLRIRMNEISKLYKNFPMDIDSFGEWKNRAIQIYDKIKK
;
A
#
# COMPACT_ATOMS: atom_id res chain seq x y z
N PHE A 1 -11.25 3.45 1.52
CA PHE A 1 -10.80 3.85 2.86
C PHE A 1 -9.91 2.82 3.57
N ALA A 2 -10.24 1.52 3.63
CA ALA A 2 -9.38 0.53 4.30
C ALA A 2 -7.95 0.42 3.74
N SER A 3 -7.79 0.57 2.42
CA SER A 3 -6.48 0.64 1.76
C SER A 3 -5.65 1.84 2.21
N LEU A 4 -6.27 3.02 2.35
CA LEU A 4 -5.61 4.22 2.85
C LEU A 4 -5.19 4.08 4.31
N ASP A 5 -5.88 3.25 5.09
CA ASP A 5 -5.48 2.96 6.47
C ASP A 5 -4.19 2.13 6.53
N LEU A 6 -4.02 1.16 5.62
CA LEU A 6 -2.75 0.43 5.46
C LEU A 6 -1.60 1.34 5.01
N LEU A 7 -1.88 2.26 4.08
CA LEU A 7 -0.91 3.27 3.66
C LEU A 7 -0.52 4.17 4.84
N ARG A 8 -1.50 4.68 5.59
CA ARG A 8 -1.28 5.50 6.79
C ARG A 8 -0.40 4.78 7.81
N MET A 9 -0.71 3.52 8.15
CA MET A 9 0.08 2.73 9.09
C MET A 9 1.54 2.58 8.63
N THR A 10 1.75 2.37 7.33
CA THR A 10 3.10 2.22 6.78
C THR A 10 3.86 3.53 6.81
N LEU A 11 3.25 4.63 6.35
CA LEU A 11 3.88 5.95 6.32
C LEU A 11 4.28 6.44 7.73
N GLN A 12 3.50 6.09 8.75
CA GLN A 12 3.78 6.47 10.15
C GLN A 12 5.03 5.81 10.73
N VAL A 13 5.50 4.70 10.17
CA VAL A 13 6.69 3.96 10.66
C VAL A 13 7.92 4.13 9.76
N LEU A 14 7.80 4.87 8.65
CA LEU A 14 8.95 5.14 7.78
C LEU A 14 9.94 6.08 8.47
N SER A 15 11.22 5.78 8.32
CA SER A 15 12.29 6.67 8.74
C SER A 15 12.35 7.91 7.84
N ASN A 16 12.89 9.02 8.37
CA ASN A 16 13.19 10.21 7.57
C ASN A 16 14.03 9.89 6.33
N ALA A 17 14.94 8.92 6.43
CA ALA A 17 15.76 8.51 5.30
C ALA A 17 14.95 7.78 4.21
N GLU A 18 13.91 7.03 4.56
CA GLU A 18 13.01 6.37 3.60
C GLU A 18 12.04 7.35 2.97
N LEU A 19 11.45 8.25 3.77
CA LEU A 19 10.60 9.34 3.26
C LEU A 19 11.37 10.24 2.28
N ASN A 20 12.57 10.68 2.67
CA ASN A 20 13.41 11.49 1.79
C ASN A 20 13.83 10.75 0.52
N PHE A 21 14.07 9.45 0.60
CA PHE A 21 14.36 8.63 -0.57
C PHE A 21 13.15 8.55 -1.49
N ALA A 22 11.97 8.27 -0.94
CA ALA A 22 10.73 8.14 -1.71
C ALA A 22 10.39 9.43 -2.47
N LEU A 23 10.53 10.58 -1.80
CA LEU A 23 10.30 11.90 -2.39
C LEU A 23 11.36 12.24 -3.45
N LYS A 24 12.66 12.03 -3.18
CA LYS A 24 13.73 12.37 -4.12
C LYS A 24 13.72 11.53 -5.40
N GLN A 25 13.17 10.32 -5.34
CA GLN A 25 13.12 9.42 -6.50
C GLN A 25 11.78 9.48 -7.23
N ASP A 26 10.87 10.40 -6.86
CA ASP A 26 9.52 10.52 -7.42
C ASP A 26 8.84 9.14 -7.53
N LEU A 27 8.94 8.38 -6.42
CA LEU A 27 8.42 7.01 -6.34
C LEU A 27 6.91 6.96 -6.61
N PHE A 28 6.22 8.06 -6.31
CA PHE A 28 4.83 8.32 -6.68
C PHE A 28 4.78 9.70 -7.31
N SER A 29 4.18 9.82 -8.50
CA SER A 29 3.87 11.11 -9.11
C SER A 29 2.75 11.82 -8.34
N SER A 30 2.61 13.13 -8.55
CA SER A 30 1.53 13.90 -7.96
C SER A 30 0.14 13.37 -8.37
N GLU A 31 0.02 12.92 -9.61
CA GLU A 31 -1.20 12.31 -10.16
C GLU A 31 -1.50 10.97 -9.47
N GLU A 32 -0.48 10.12 -9.27
CA GLU A 32 -0.63 8.85 -8.55
C GLU A 32 -1.06 9.10 -7.09
N ILE A 33 -0.45 10.08 -6.41
CA ILE A 33 -0.85 10.46 -5.04
C ILE A 33 -2.31 10.92 -5.01
N LEU A 34 -2.71 11.75 -5.98
CA LEU A 34 -4.07 12.26 -6.08
C LEU A 34 -5.07 11.13 -6.33
N GLU A 35 -4.75 10.21 -7.24
CA GLU A 35 -5.57 9.04 -7.54
C GLU A 35 -5.74 8.17 -6.29
N ILE A 36 -4.65 7.80 -5.62
CA ILE A 36 -4.68 7.00 -4.39
C ILE A 36 -5.55 7.68 -3.33
N SER A 37 -5.39 8.99 -3.15
CA SER A 37 -6.17 9.74 -2.14
C SER A 37 -7.67 9.73 -2.43
N SER A 38 -8.05 9.61 -3.71
CA SER A 38 -9.42 9.70 -4.20
C SER A 38 -10.10 8.33 -4.29
N THR A 39 -9.40 7.31 -4.81
CA THR A 39 -9.94 5.97 -5.06
C THR A 39 -9.57 4.97 -3.95
N GLY A 40 -8.45 5.23 -3.25
CA GLY A 40 -7.82 4.26 -2.37
C GLY A 40 -7.19 3.08 -3.10
N GLU A 41 -7.02 3.16 -4.41
CA GLU A 41 -6.44 2.10 -5.24
C GLU A 41 -5.05 2.51 -5.74
N LEU A 42 -4.18 1.50 -5.90
CA LEU A 42 -2.87 1.64 -6.51
C LEU A 42 -2.91 0.86 -7.83
N GLU A 43 -3.35 1.51 -8.90
CA GLU A 43 -3.58 0.85 -10.19
C GLU A 43 -2.28 0.51 -10.96
N ILE A 44 -1.12 1.04 -10.57
CA ILE A 44 0.08 0.97 -11.43
C ILE A 44 1.06 -0.16 -11.06
N PRO A 45 1.57 -0.94 -12.04
CA PRO A 45 2.69 -1.86 -11.87
C PRO A 45 3.96 -1.11 -11.47
N LEU A 46 4.52 -1.42 -10.29
CA LEU A 46 5.80 -0.92 -9.78
C LEU A 46 7.04 -1.27 -10.65
N PHE A 47 6.84 -1.75 -11.88
CA PHE A 47 7.95 -1.99 -12.80
C PHE A 47 8.62 -0.69 -13.29
N ASP A 48 7.93 0.45 -13.24
CA ASP A 48 8.55 1.78 -13.45
C ASP A 48 9.22 2.37 -12.20
N MET A 49 9.08 1.73 -11.03
CA MET A 49 9.79 2.16 -9.82
C MET A 49 11.27 1.74 -9.88
N VAL A 50 11.57 0.62 -10.56
CA VAL A 50 12.93 0.12 -10.77
C VAL A 50 13.69 0.99 -11.78
N SER A 51 13.02 1.46 -12.85
CA SER A 51 13.61 2.39 -13.82
C SER A 51 13.91 3.77 -13.21
N LYS A 52 13.04 4.25 -12.30
CA LYS A 52 13.25 5.51 -11.55
C LYS A 52 14.33 5.42 -10.45
N ALA A 53 14.44 4.28 -9.75
CA ALA A 53 15.42 4.09 -8.67
C ALA A 53 16.87 3.84 -9.14
N PHE A 54 17.09 3.69 -10.45
CA PHE A 54 18.43 3.46 -11.03
C PHE A 54 19.21 4.78 -11.21
N LYS A 55 19.57 5.43 -10.09
CA LYS A 55 20.50 6.58 -10.03
C LYS A 55 21.58 6.42 -8.94
N GLY A 56 21.96 5.18 -8.62
CA GLY A 56 23.13 4.88 -7.76
C GLY A 56 22.89 4.89 -6.25
N ILE A 57 21.67 5.17 -5.79
CA ILE A 57 21.24 5.00 -4.39
C ILE A 57 20.05 4.04 -4.41
N SER A 58 20.25 2.78 -4.05
CA SER A 58 19.15 1.80 -4.01
C SER A 58 18.84 1.40 -2.57
N LYS A 59 17.55 1.46 -2.21
CA LYS A 59 17.01 0.85 -0.99
C LYS A 59 16.14 -0.36 -1.37
N PRO A 60 16.72 -1.48 -1.82
CA PRO A 60 15.97 -2.59 -2.40
C PRO A 60 14.93 -3.17 -1.42
N ASN A 61 15.28 -3.36 -0.15
CA ASN A 61 14.35 -3.86 0.85
C ASN A 61 13.15 -2.92 1.06
N PHE A 62 13.39 -1.60 1.06
CA PHE A 62 12.31 -0.61 1.16
C PHE A 62 11.37 -0.66 -0.05
N LEU A 63 11.92 -0.80 -1.26
CA LEU A 63 11.11 -0.95 -2.48
C LEU A 63 10.28 -2.24 -2.46
N LEU A 64 10.83 -3.33 -1.93
CA LEU A 64 10.10 -4.58 -1.73
C LEU A 64 8.97 -4.41 -0.70
N ASP A 65 9.23 -3.71 0.41
CA ASP A 65 8.21 -3.40 1.42
C ASP A 65 7.07 -2.55 0.82
N LEU A 66 7.37 -1.55 -0.02
CA LEU A 66 6.36 -0.75 -0.72
C LEU A 66 5.52 -1.59 -1.69
N ASN A 67 6.16 -2.50 -2.43
CA ASN A 67 5.44 -3.44 -3.30
C ASN A 67 4.53 -4.37 -2.49
N TYR A 68 5.01 -4.85 -1.36
CA TYR A 68 4.23 -5.69 -0.47
C TYR A 68 3.00 -4.93 0.07
N LEU A 69 3.17 -3.68 0.53
CA LEU A 69 2.08 -2.80 0.93
C LEU A 69 1.03 -2.66 -0.19
N ARG A 70 1.46 -2.35 -1.41
CA ARG A 70 0.56 -2.21 -2.57
C ARG A 70 -0.32 -3.44 -2.77
N ILE A 71 0.28 -4.64 -2.72
CA ILE A 71 -0.46 -5.90 -2.89
C ILE A 71 -1.54 -6.02 -1.80
N ARG A 72 -1.20 -5.70 -0.55
CA ARG A 72 -2.16 -5.74 0.57
C ARG A 72 -3.24 -4.66 0.48
N MET A 73 -2.92 -3.46 0.00
CA MET A 73 -3.90 -2.39 -0.26
C MET A 73 -4.94 -2.84 -1.28
N ASN A 74 -4.50 -3.51 -2.35
CA ASN A 74 -5.40 -4.08 -3.35
C ASN A 74 -6.23 -5.25 -2.78
N GLU A 75 -5.64 -6.09 -1.95
CA GLU A 75 -6.35 -7.19 -1.26
C GLU A 75 -7.46 -6.65 -0.34
N ILE A 76 -7.16 -5.65 0.50
CA ILE A 76 -8.16 -5.10 1.43
C ILE A 76 -9.22 -4.28 0.71
N SER A 77 -8.86 -3.56 -0.36
CA SER A 77 -9.83 -2.85 -1.20
C SER A 77 -10.84 -3.84 -1.80
N LYS A 78 -10.36 -4.94 -2.39
CA LYS A 78 -11.22 -6.01 -2.91
C LYS A 78 -12.07 -6.67 -1.84
N LEU A 79 -11.51 -6.91 -0.65
CA LEU A 79 -12.26 -7.48 0.46
C LEU A 79 -13.42 -6.56 0.89
N TYR A 80 -13.18 -5.26 1.01
CA TYR A 80 -14.21 -4.28 1.40
C TYR A 80 -15.24 -4.03 0.28
N LYS A 81 -14.85 -4.11 -1.00
CA LYS A 81 -15.79 -4.08 -2.12
C LYS A 81 -16.75 -5.28 -2.11
N ASN A 82 -16.34 -6.40 -1.52
CA ASN A 82 -17.15 -7.61 -1.32
C ASN A 82 -17.61 -7.76 0.13
N PHE A 83 -18.06 -6.65 0.75
CA PHE A 83 -18.64 -6.69 2.09
C PHE A 83 -19.87 -7.62 2.10
N PRO A 84 -20.00 -8.51 3.09
CA PRO A 84 -21.08 -9.49 3.11
C PRO A 84 -22.44 -8.83 3.32
N MET A 85 -23.47 -9.35 2.65
CA MET A 85 -24.85 -8.90 2.82
C MET A 85 -25.58 -9.67 3.94
N ASP A 86 -25.07 -10.84 4.31
CA ASP A 86 -25.56 -11.68 5.39
C ASP A 86 -24.64 -11.65 6.61
N ILE A 87 -25.24 -11.78 7.79
CA ILE A 87 -24.52 -11.73 9.07
C ILE A 87 -23.63 -12.96 9.30
N ASP A 88 -23.99 -14.11 8.72
CA ASP A 88 -23.28 -15.38 8.90
C ASP A 88 -21.88 -15.33 8.26
N SER A 89 -21.75 -14.68 7.10
CA SER A 89 -20.48 -14.47 6.41
C SER A 89 -19.62 -13.34 6.99
N PHE A 90 -20.17 -12.51 7.89
CA PHE A 90 -19.44 -11.39 8.48
C PHE A 90 -18.23 -11.83 9.30
N GLY A 91 -18.34 -12.93 10.05
CA GLY A 91 -17.24 -13.44 10.87
C GLY A 91 -16.00 -13.80 10.04
N GLU A 92 -16.22 -14.49 8.92
CA GLU A 92 -15.15 -14.87 7.98
C GLU A 92 -14.55 -13.63 7.29
N TRP A 93 -15.39 -12.72 6.81
CA TRP A 93 -14.95 -11.47 6.20
C TRP A 93 -14.08 -10.65 7.16
N LYS A 94 -14.51 -10.50 8.42
CA LYS A 94 -13.76 -9.78 9.46
C LYS A 94 -12.41 -10.43 9.73
N ASN A 95 -12.36 -11.76 9.83
CA ASN A 95 -11.11 -12.49 10.05
C ASN A 95 -10.12 -12.28 8.89
N ARG A 96 -10.61 -12.28 7.64
CA ARG A 96 -9.78 -11.93 6.47
C ARG A 96 -9.24 -10.51 6.57
N ALA A 97 -10.05 -9.54 6.97
CA ALA A 97 -9.60 -8.16 7.13
C ALA A 97 -8.47 -8.07 8.18
N ILE A 98 -8.66 -8.71 9.35
CA ILE A 98 -7.66 -8.77 10.42
C ILE A 98 -6.35 -9.38 9.92
N GLN A 99 -6.42 -10.50 9.18
CA GLN A 99 -5.24 -11.15 8.60
C GLN A 99 -4.47 -10.25 7.63
N ILE A 100 -5.15 -9.37 6.89
CA ILE A 100 -4.48 -8.41 6.00
C ILE A 100 -3.78 -7.32 6.83
N TYR A 101 -4.41 -6.82 7.88
CA TYR A 101 -3.80 -5.84 8.79
C TYR A 101 -2.57 -6.41 9.50
N ASP A 102 -2.65 -7.65 9.99
CA ASP A 102 -1.56 -8.29 10.73
C ASP A 102 -0.34 -8.57 9.84
N LYS A 103 -0.53 -8.70 8.52
CA LYS A 103 0.58 -8.79 7.55
C LYS A 103 1.41 -7.51 7.44
N ILE A 104 0.86 -6.35 7.83
CA ILE A 104 1.53 -5.04 7.70
C ILE A 104 1.99 -4.49 9.04
N LYS A 105 1.37 -4.90 10.15
CA LYS A 105 1.86 -4.57 11.49
C LYS A 105 3.28 -5.11 11.64
N LYS A 106 4.24 -4.20 11.77
CA LYS A 106 5.60 -4.48 12.25
C LYS A 106 5.62 -4.43 13.77
#